data_AF-A0A935BLN8-F1
#
_entry.id   AF-A0A935BLN8-F1
#
_cell.length_a   1.000
_cell.length_b   1.000
_cell.length_c   1.000
_cell.angle_alpha   90.00
_cell.angle_beta   90.00
_cell.angle_gamma   90.00
#
_symmetry.space_group_name_H-M   'P 1'
#
loop_
_entity.id
_entity.type
_entity.pdbx_description
1 polymer ?
#
loop_
_entity_poly.entity_id
_entity_poly.type
_entity_poly.pdbx_seq_one_letter_code
_entity_poly.pdbx_strand_id
1 'polypeptide(L)'
;MLIKTTRASLFAIALSLATTFIPGMAIGVEASAAATTVSADQIRSQWATMKKSYLDSVASLAGQPQHSAVIQEYNVALEDTGKSLEAFIALKQTTPPVATTVMTPAVDQLVKNLSRLKALQGKAKGNLVTIIGGALKQQQQITQNAIKNMR
;
A
#
# COMPACT_ATOMS: atom_id res chain seq x y z
N MET A 1 2.21 10.70 -41.77
CA MET A 1 0.97 11.33 -41.24
C MET A 1 0.47 10.44 -40.11
N LEU A 2 0.31 11.03 -38.93
CA LEU A 2 0.19 10.41 -37.61
C LEU A 2 -1.30 10.33 -37.23
N ILE A 3 -1.85 9.17 -36.85
CA ILE A 3 -3.13 9.13 -36.12
C ILE A 3 -3.02 8.16 -34.93
N LYS A 4 -3.41 8.70 -33.78
CA LYS A 4 -3.14 8.27 -32.41
C LYS A 4 -4.13 7.20 -31.93
N THR A 5 -3.59 6.31 -31.12
CA THR A 5 -4.25 5.37 -30.19
C THR A 5 -5.18 6.09 -29.22
N THR A 6 -6.34 5.50 -28.91
CA THR A 6 -7.10 5.85 -27.69
C THR A 6 -7.61 4.56 -27.05
N ARG A 7 -7.01 4.20 -25.91
CA ARG A 7 -7.49 3.15 -25.01
C ARG A 7 -8.49 3.78 -24.05
N ALA A 8 -9.75 3.36 -24.10
CA ALA A 8 -10.75 3.70 -23.10
C ALA A 8 -10.72 2.63 -21.99
N SER A 9 -10.20 2.97 -20.81
CA SER A 9 -10.45 2.23 -19.58
C SER A 9 -11.62 2.89 -18.87
N LEU A 10 -12.79 2.23 -18.91
CA LEU A 10 -13.94 2.57 -18.08
C LEU A 10 -13.73 2.00 -16.67
N PHE A 11 -13.55 2.88 -15.69
CA PHE A 11 -13.78 2.58 -14.29
C PHE A 11 -15.26 2.78 -14.00
N ALA A 12 -15.98 1.70 -13.70
CA ALA A 12 -17.32 1.78 -13.13
C ALA A 12 -17.19 1.91 -11.60
N ILE A 13 -17.51 3.10 -11.09
CA ILE A 13 -17.85 3.31 -9.68
C ILE A 13 -19.35 3.58 -9.66
N ALA A 14 -20.13 2.64 -9.15
CA ALA A 14 -21.54 2.85 -8.84
C ALA A 14 -21.71 2.65 -7.32
N LEU A 15 -21.61 3.75 -6.58
CA LEU A 15 -22.01 3.82 -5.18
C LEU A 15 -23.42 4.41 -5.15
N SER A 16 -24.44 3.55 -5.10
CA SER A 16 -25.83 3.98 -4.93
C SER A 16 -26.08 4.34 -3.47
N LEU A 17 -26.06 5.65 -3.17
CA LEU A 17 -26.70 6.22 -1.99
C LEU A 17 -28.21 6.31 -2.26
N ALA A 18 -29.03 5.60 -1.49
CA ALA A 18 -30.45 5.89 -1.39
C ALA A 18 -30.90 5.78 0.07
N THR A 19 -31.23 6.94 0.61
CA THR A 19 -31.85 7.28 1.89
C THR A 19 -33.26 6.73 2.04
N THR A 20 -33.63 6.26 3.23
CA THR A 20 -35.02 6.38 3.72
C THR A 20 -35.01 6.61 5.23
N PHE A 21 -35.60 7.73 5.63
CA PHE A 21 -35.74 8.25 6.99
C PHE A 21 -37.05 7.70 7.58
N ILE A 22 -37.02 7.10 8.78
CA ILE A 22 -38.23 6.78 9.57
C ILE A 22 -38.06 7.42 10.95
N PRO A 23 -38.98 8.29 11.41
CA PRO A 23 -38.93 8.86 12.74
C PRO A 23 -39.62 7.92 13.74
N GLY A 24 -39.00 7.70 14.89
CA GLY A 24 -39.64 7.08 16.04
C GLY A 24 -39.11 5.68 16.37
N MET A 25 -38.07 5.64 17.19
CA MET A 25 -37.99 4.87 18.43
C MET A 25 -36.63 5.18 19.07
N ALA A 26 -36.65 5.63 20.31
CA ALA A 26 -35.45 5.77 21.12
C ALA A 26 -34.85 4.38 21.35
N ILE A 27 -33.85 4.04 20.56
CA ILE A 27 -32.91 2.98 20.87
C ILE A 27 -31.58 3.70 20.87
N GLY A 28 -30.85 3.62 21.99
CA GLY A 28 -29.50 4.15 22.09
C GLY A 28 -28.64 3.50 21.02
N VAL A 29 -28.57 4.14 19.85
CA VAL A 29 -27.52 3.90 18.89
C VAL A 29 -26.33 4.59 19.50
N GLU A 30 -25.61 3.86 20.33
CA GLU A 30 -24.17 4.03 20.40
C GLU A 30 -23.70 4.04 18.96
N ALA A 31 -23.54 5.23 18.40
CA ALA A 31 -22.76 5.45 17.21
C ALA A 31 -21.34 5.07 17.61
N SER A 32 -21.07 3.77 17.66
CA SER A 32 -19.76 3.23 17.44
C SER A 32 -19.35 3.83 16.11
N ALA A 33 -18.57 4.90 16.19
CA ALA A 33 -17.72 5.33 15.10
C ALA A 33 -17.05 4.03 14.65
N ALA A 34 -17.52 3.47 13.53
CA ALA A 34 -16.97 2.27 12.96
C ALA A 34 -15.53 2.64 12.61
N ALA A 35 -14.61 2.36 13.53
CA ALA A 35 -13.19 2.41 13.26
C ALA A 35 -13.05 1.58 11.98
N THR A 36 -12.55 2.20 10.92
CA THR A 36 -12.47 1.58 9.60
C THR A 36 -11.44 0.46 9.70
N THR A 37 -11.87 -0.72 10.16
CA THR A 37 -10.96 -1.84 10.38
C THR A 37 -10.61 -2.44 9.03
N VAL A 38 -9.33 -2.66 8.82
CA VAL A 38 -8.84 -3.31 7.61
C VAL A 38 -8.42 -4.74 7.91
N SER A 39 -8.80 -5.66 7.05
CA SER A 39 -8.36 -7.05 7.11
C SER A 39 -6.95 -7.22 6.55
N ALA A 40 -6.27 -8.27 6.98
CA ALA A 40 -4.99 -8.68 6.39
C ALA A 40 -5.07 -8.84 4.86
N ASP A 41 -6.15 -9.42 4.34
CA ASP A 41 -6.33 -9.62 2.91
C ASP A 41 -6.51 -8.31 2.14
N GLN A 42 -7.17 -7.32 2.73
CA GLN A 42 -7.23 -5.98 2.15
C GLN A 42 -5.83 -5.34 2.07
N ILE A 43 -5.02 -5.46 3.12
CA ILE A 43 -3.64 -4.95 3.12
C ILE A 43 -2.79 -5.66 2.05
N ARG A 44 -2.88 -7.00 1.96
CA ARG A 44 -2.19 -7.80 0.94
C ARG A 44 -2.61 -7.38 -0.47
N SER A 45 -3.91 -7.21 -0.70
CA SER A 45 -4.44 -6.77 -1.99
C SER A 45 -3.93 -5.37 -2.35
N GLN A 46 -3.96 -4.41 -1.43
CA GLN A 46 -3.45 -3.06 -1.66
C GLN A 46 -1.96 -3.08 -1.99
N TRP A 47 -1.17 -3.87 -1.25
CA TRP A 47 0.25 -4.04 -1.51
C TRP A 47 0.53 -4.64 -2.88
N ALA A 48 -0.18 -5.71 -3.26
CA ALA A 48 -0.05 -6.35 -4.56
C ALA A 48 -0.41 -5.41 -5.72
N THR A 49 -1.50 -4.64 -5.59
CA THR A 49 -1.91 -3.64 -6.59
C THR A 49 -0.86 -2.55 -6.74
N MET A 50 -0.36 -2.00 -5.63
CA MET A 50 0.71 -0.98 -5.65
C MET A 50 1.97 -1.53 -6.32
N LYS A 51 2.41 -2.73 -5.94
CA LYS A 51 3.60 -3.38 -6.50
C LYS A 51 3.45 -3.56 -8.01
N LYS A 52 2.30 -4.05 -8.47
CA LYS A 52 1.98 -4.21 -9.90
C LYS A 52 2.03 -2.87 -10.63
N SER A 53 1.36 -1.85 -10.11
CA SER A 53 1.35 -0.51 -10.72
C SER A 53 2.75 0.08 -10.84
N TYR A 54 3.60 -0.12 -9.84
CA TYR A 54 5.00 0.31 -9.88
C TYR A 54 5.78 -0.45 -10.96
N LEU A 55 5.70 -1.80 -10.99
CA LEU A 55 6.40 -2.63 -11.98
C LEU A 55 5.99 -2.29 -13.41
N ASP A 56 4.70 -2.10 -13.66
CA ASP A 56 4.17 -1.70 -14.96
C ASP A 56 4.71 -0.31 -15.38
N SER A 57 4.91 0.61 -14.42
CA SER A 57 5.42 1.96 -14.66
C SER A 57 6.93 1.99 -14.94
N VAL A 58 7.73 1.11 -14.32
CA VAL A 58 9.19 1.07 -14.53
C VAL A 58 9.62 0.15 -15.66
N ALA A 59 8.72 -0.66 -16.23
CA ALA A 59 9.06 -1.63 -17.28
C ALA A 59 9.79 -1.01 -18.48
N SER A 60 9.35 0.16 -18.95
CA SER A 60 9.99 0.89 -20.06
C SER A 60 11.31 1.57 -19.69
N LEU A 61 11.56 1.77 -18.40
CA LEU A 61 12.79 2.38 -17.87
C LEU A 61 13.84 1.34 -17.50
N ALA A 62 13.44 0.09 -17.24
CA ALA A 62 14.33 -0.98 -16.80
C ALA A 62 15.44 -1.31 -17.81
N GLY A 63 15.20 -1.12 -19.10
CA GLY A 63 16.20 -1.29 -20.16
C GLY A 63 17.18 -0.12 -20.31
N GLN A 64 16.99 0.97 -19.57
CA GLN A 64 17.84 2.16 -19.67
C GLN A 64 19.00 2.07 -18.67
N PRO A 65 20.27 2.19 -19.10
CA PRO A 65 21.44 2.02 -18.23
C PRO A 65 21.40 2.93 -16.99
N GLN A 66 20.96 4.18 -17.17
CA GLN A 66 20.86 5.19 -16.12
C GLN A 66 19.78 4.91 -15.05
N HIS A 67 18.89 3.94 -15.28
CA HIS A 67 17.79 3.59 -14.37
C HIS A 67 17.85 2.16 -13.87
N SER A 68 18.43 1.25 -14.66
CA SER A 68 18.45 -0.20 -14.41
C SER A 68 18.91 -0.59 -12.99
N ALA A 69 20.04 -0.06 -12.53
CA ALA A 69 20.59 -0.38 -11.21
C ALA A 69 19.66 0.08 -10.06
N VAL A 70 19.13 1.31 -10.14
CA VAL A 70 18.22 1.84 -9.12
C VAL A 70 16.91 1.07 -9.11
N ILE A 71 16.39 0.69 -10.29
CA ILE A 71 15.18 -0.14 -10.40
C ILE A 71 15.42 -1.52 -9.76
N GLN A 72 16.56 -2.16 -10.03
CA GLN A 72 16.89 -3.44 -9.41
C GLN A 72 17.02 -3.34 -7.89
N GLU A 73 17.77 -2.36 -7.37
CA GLU A 73 17.89 -2.11 -5.93
C GLU A 73 16.52 -1.85 -5.29
N TYR A 74 15.67 -1.07 -5.97
CA TYR A 74 14.32 -0.75 -5.48
C TYR A 74 13.41 -1.98 -5.48
N ASN A 75 13.47 -2.82 -6.52
CA ASN A 75 12.69 -4.05 -6.57
C ASN A 75 13.06 -4.99 -5.41
N VAL A 76 14.36 -5.15 -5.11
CA VAL A 76 14.81 -5.95 -3.96
C VAL A 76 14.28 -5.37 -2.65
N ALA A 77 14.45 -4.06 -2.44
CA ALA A 77 13.95 -3.40 -1.24
C ALA A 77 12.41 -3.48 -1.14
N LEU A 78 11.71 -3.51 -2.26
CA LEU A 78 10.25 -3.67 -2.33
C LEU A 78 9.83 -5.07 -1.87
N GLU A 79 10.52 -6.11 -2.34
CA GLU A 79 10.28 -7.48 -1.85
C GLU A 79 10.54 -7.60 -0.35
N ASP A 80 11.67 -7.04 0.13
CA ASP A 80 12.02 -7.08 1.55
C ASP A 80 10.98 -6.35 2.41
N THR A 81 10.42 -5.23 1.91
CA THR A 81 9.35 -4.51 2.59
C THR A 81 8.07 -5.33 2.63
N GLY A 82 7.72 -6.00 1.53
CA GLY A 82 6.57 -6.91 1.47
C GLY A 82 6.69 -8.07 2.47
N LYS A 83 7.88 -8.67 2.58
CA LYS A 83 8.15 -9.74 3.57
C LYS A 83 7.99 -9.23 5.01
N SER A 84 8.51 -8.05 5.33
CA SER A 84 8.33 -7.46 6.66
C SER A 84 6.87 -7.12 6.95
N LEU A 85 6.10 -6.72 5.93
CA LEU A 85 4.66 -6.50 6.07
C LEU A 85 3.93 -7.80 6.37
N GLU A 86 4.22 -8.88 5.65
CA GLU A 86 3.65 -10.19 5.94
C GLU A 86 4.04 -10.70 7.33
N ALA A 87 5.28 -10.49 7.77
CA ALA A 87 5.70 -10.85 9.12
C ALA A 87 4.89 -10.11 10.20
N PHE A 88 4.66 -8.80 10.01
CA PHE A 88 3.80 -8.01 10.88
C PHE A 88 2.35 -8.52 10.87
N ILE A 89 1.81 -8.82 9.68
CA ILE A 89 0.45 -9.37 9.53
C ILE A 89 0.33 -10.71 10.27
N ALA A 90 1.29 -11.61 10.11
CA ALA A 90 1.29 -12.91 10.78
C ALA A 90 1.28 -12.77 12.31
N LEU A 91 2.08 -11.83 12.85
CA LEU A 91 2.09 -11.51 14.29
C LEU A 91 0.76 -10.92 14.78
N LYS A 92 0.09 -10.12 13.95
CA LYS A 92 -1.22 -9.55 14.27
C LYS A 92 -2.34 -10.59 14.25
N GLN A 93 -2.23 -11.61 13.39
CA GLN A 93 -3.21 -12.68 13.26
C GLN A 93 -2.99 -13.83 14.27
N THR A 94 -1.93 -13.79 15.08
CA THR A 94 -1.62 -14.87 16.02
C THR A 94 -2.64 -14.90 17.16
N THR A 95 -3.08 -16.11 17.54
CA THR A 95 -4.00 -16.32 18.65
C THR A 95 -3.36 -17.31 19.64
N PRO A 96 -3.20 -16.96 20.94
CA PRO A 96 -3.58 -15.69 21.57
C PRO A 96 -2.78 -14.48 21.05
N PRO A 97 -3.30 -13.24 21.19
CA PRO A 97 -2.62 -12.03 20.70
C PRO A 97 -1.19 -11.92 21.22
N VAL A 98 -0.27 -11.57 20.34
CA VAL A 98 1.15 -11.43 20.69
C VAL A 98 1.36 -10.16 21.51
N ALA A 99 2.21 -10.26 22.54
CA ALA A 99 2.61 -9.09 23.33
C ALA A 99 3.28 -8.02 22.45
N THR A 100 3.02 -6.74 22.77
CA THR A 100 3.56 -5.58 22.03
C THR A 100 5.08 -5.62 21.90
N THR A 101 5.80 -6.16 22.90
CA THR A 101 7.26 -6.33 22.89
C THR A 101 7.78 -7.20 21.75
N VAL A 102 6.97 -8.14 21.25
CA VAL A 102 7.29 -9.00 20.11
C VAL A 102 6.85 -8.37 18.78
N MET A 103 5.85 -7.48 18.81
CA MET A 103 5.43 -6.71 17.64
C MET A 103 6.39 -5.56 17.29
N THR A 104 7.00 -4.91 18.30
CA THR A 104 7.90 -3.75 18.10
C THR A 104 9.02 -4.04 17.09
N PRO A 105 9.76 -5.16 17.16
CA PRO A 105 10.79 -5.49 16.17
C PRO A 105 10.27 -5.59 14.74
N ALA A 106 9.04 -6.10 14.54
CA ALA A 106 8.44 -6.20 13.20
C ALA A 106 8.05 -4.84 12.64
N VAL A 107 7.54 -3.94 13.50
CA VAL A 107 7.26 -2.54 13.13
C VAL A 107 8.55 -1.79 12.83
N ASP A 108 9.59 -1.97 13.63
CA ASP A 108 10.90 -1.33 13.41
C ASP A 108 11.52 -1.80 12.09
N GLN A 109 11.45 -3.10 11.79
CA GLN A 109 11.95 -3.66 10.54
C GLN A 109 11.16 -3.13 9.32
N LEU A 110 9.84 -2.95 9.46
CA LEU A 110 9.00 -2.30 8.45
C LEU A 110 9.44 -0.86 8.19
N VAL A 111 9.63 -0.07 9.25
CA VAL A 111 10.07 1.34 9.16
C VAL A 111 11.47 1.44 8.54
N LYS A 112 12.38 0.54 8.90
CA LYS A 112 13.72 0.45 8.33
C LYS A 112 13.68 0.15 6.83
N ASN A 113 12.85 -0.79 6.41
CA ASN A 113 12.68 -1.14 4.99
C ASN A 113 12.06 0.02 4.18
N LEU A 114 11.07 0.72 4.72
CA LEU A 114 10.52 1.93 4.11
C LEU A 114 11.57 3.05 3.99
N SER A 115 12.43 3.19 4.98
CA SER A 115 13.53 4.18 4.96
C SER A 115 14.55 3.86 3.87
N ARG A 116 14.84 2.56 3.64
CA ARG A 116 15.68 2.11 2.52
C ARG A 116 15.06 2.46 1.17
N LEU A 117 13.75 2.23 0.99
CA LEU A 117 13.04 2.62 -0.23
C LEU A 117 13.09 4.13 -0.48
N LYS A 118 12.97 4.95 0.58
CA LYS A 118 13.12 6.40 0.50
C LYS A 118 14.55 6.81 0.09
N ALA A 119 15.58 6.13 0.61
CA ALA A 119 16.96 6.39 0.20
C ALA A 119 17.17 6.10 -1.30
N LEU A 120 16.55 5.04 -1.83
CA LEU A 120 16.62 4.69 -3.24
C LEU A 120 15.88 5.69 -4.14
N GLN A 121 14.77 6.28 -3.67
CA GLN A 121 14.15 7.42 -4.34
C GLN A 121 15.15 8.58 -4.51
N GLY A 122 15.96 8.86 -3.49
CA GLY A 122 16.99 9.91 -3.55
C GLY A 122 18.09 9.65 -4.58
N LYS A 123 18.31 8.38 -4.98
CA LYS A 123 19.24 7.99 -6.05
C LYS A 123 18.60 8.02 -7.44
N ALA A 124 17.27 8.02 -7.53
CA ALA A 124 16.57 8.01 -8.80
C ALA A 124 16.76 9.34 -9.55
N LYS A 125 16.60 9.30 -10.88
CA LYS A 125 16.72 10.49 -11.75
C LYS A 125 15.56 10.54 -12.74
N GLY A 126 15.21 11.75 -13.18
CA GLY A 126 14.15 11.97 -14.17
C GLY A 126 12.81 11.36 -13.75
N ASN A 127 12.12 10.72 -14.70
CA ASN A 127 10.80 10.14 -14.47
C ASN A 127 10.78 9.03 -13.40
N LEU A 128 11.92 8.37 -13.15
CA LEU A 128 12.02 7.33 -12.12
C LEU A 128 11.78 7.89 -10.72
N VAL A 129 12.18 9.14 -10.44
CA VAL A 129 11.93 9.81 -9.14
C VAL A 129 10.43 9.92 -8.88
N THR A 130 9.67 10.31 -9.89
CA THR A 130 8.21 10.48 -9.79
C THR A 130 7.52 9.15 -9.57
N ILE A 131 7.91 8.12 -10.34
CA ILE A 131 7.34 6.77 -10.22
C ILE A 131 7.62 6.18 -8.83
N ILE A 132 8.88 6.21 -8.39
CA ILE A 132 9.26 5.73 -7.06
C ILE A 132 8.59 6.56 -5.97
N GLY A 133 8.51 7.88 -6.12
CA GLY A 133 7.84 8.76 -5.15
C GLY A 133 6.35 8.47 -5.00
N GLY A 134 5.66 8.15 -6.10
CA GLY A 134 4.27 7.70 -6.07
C GLY A 134 4.10 6.36 -5.34
N ALA A 135 4.95 5.38 -5.66
CA ALA A 135 4.94 4.08 -5.00
C ALA A 135 5.24 4.21 -3.49
N LEU A 136 6.22 5.03 -3.10
CA LEU A 136 6.58 5.26 -1.71
C LEU A 136 5.41 5.83 -0.89
N LYS A 137 4.66 6.78 -1.44
CA LYS A 137 3.47 7.33 -0.77
C LYS A 137 2.42 6.25 -0.52
N GLN A 138 2.14 5.41 -1.52
CA GLN A 138 1.21 4.30 -1.36
C GLN A 138 1.70 3.27 -0.34
N GLN A 139 2.98 2.92 -0.37
CA GLN A 139 3.59 2.00 0.61
C GLN A 139 3.45 2.53 2.04
N GLN A 140 3.75 3.82 2.26
CA GLN A 140 3.57 4.45 3.57
C GLN A 140 2.11 4.42 4.03
N GLN A 141 1.16 4.71 3.13
CA GLN A 141 -0.26 4.64 3.45
C GLN A 141 -0.69 3.22 3.83
N ILE A 142 -0.30 2.21 3.06
CA ILE A 142 -0.62 0.80 3.32
C ILE A 142 -0.05 0.35 4.65
N THR A 143 1.23 0.61 4.92
CA THR A 143 1.88 0.22 6.17
C THR A 143 1.24 0.93 7.37
N GLN A 144 0.96 2.24 7.27
CA GLN A 144 0.30 2.97 8.36
C GLN A 144 -1.11 2.47 8.62
N ASN A 145 -1.86 2.13 7.57
CA ASN A 145 -3.19 1.55 7.69
C ASN A 145 -3.15 0.16 8.34
N ALA A 146 -2.17 -0.67 7.97
CA ALA A 146 -1.94 -1.97 8.60
C ALA A 146 -1.61 -1.84 10.09
N ILE A 147 -0.71 -0.92 10.45
CA ILE A 147 -0.30 -0.70 11.85
C ILE A 147 -1.48 -0.20 12.70
N LYS A 148 -2.26 0.76 12.19
CA LYS A 148 -3.30 1.44 12.97
C LYS A 148 -4.63 0.69 13.01
N ASN A 149 -5.04 0.13 11.88
CA ASN A 149 -6.44 -0.26 11.67
C ASN A 149 -6.62 -1.77 11.48
N MET A 150 -5.55 -2.55 11.44
CA MET A 150 -5.66 -3.99 11.19
C MET A 150 -6.11 -4.74 12.45
N ARG A 151 -7.18 -5.52 12.28
CA ARG A 151 -7.73 -6.42 13.28
C ARG A 151 -7.31 -7.85 13.02
#